data_AF-A0A957A9L7-F1
#
_entry.id   AF-A0A957A9L7-F1
#
_cell.length_a   1.000
_cell.length_b   1.000
_cell.length_c   1.000
_cell.angle_alpha   90.00
_cell.angle_beta   90.00
_cell.angle_gamma   90.00
#
_symmetry.space_group_name_H-M   'P 1'
#
loop_
_entity.id
_entity.type
_entity.pdbx_description
1 polymer ?
#
loop_
_entity_poly.entity_id
_entity_poly.type
_entity_poly.pdbx_seq_one_letter_code
_entity_poly.pdbx_strand_id
1 'polypeptide(L)'
;DRDQRLGLYEVDEAVLPTVFGRLRPRAAVFLNLFRDQLDRYGEIDSVAEGWAAMLPAKPGSENGASWAPTLVLNADDPSVAQLAEDAPGRVVWFGIDDESVALPGGEHASDARFCRCGAR
;
A
#
# COMPACT_ATOMS: atom_id res chain seq x y z
N ASP A 1 24.14 -12.75 -22.86
CA ASP A 1 22.72 -12.52 -22.55
C ASP A 1 22.64 -11.61 -21.33
N ARG A 2 22.25 -10.35 -21.51
CA ARG A 2 22.32 -9.29 -20.48
C ARG A 2 20.95 -9.01 -19.82
N ASP A 3 19.97 -9.89 -20.04
CA ASP A 3 18.55 -9.57 -19.88
C ASP A 3 17.86 -10.08 -18.61
N GLN A 4 18.60 -10.38 -17.55
CA GLN A 4 17.99 -10.68 -16.24
C GLN A 4 18.67 -9.88 -15.12
N ARG A 5 18.27 -8.62 -14.97
CA ARG A 5 18.57 -7.80 -13.78
C ARG A 5 17.27 -7.34 -13.14
N LEU A 6 16.53 -8.28 -12.59
CA LEU A 6 15.40 -7.99 -11.71
C LEU A 6 15.88 -8.07 -10.26
N GLY A 7 15.64 -7.01 -9.49
CA GLY A 7 15.74 -7.04 -8.04
C GLY A 7 14.34 -7.16 -7.44
N LEU A 8 14.17 -8.13 -6.53
CA LEU A 8 12.97 -8.27 -5.71
C LEU A 8 13.40 -8.10 -4.26
N TYR A 9 12.78 -7.13 -3.59
CA TYR A 9 13.12 -6.77 -2.21
C TYR A 9 11.87 -6.90 -1.35
N GLU A 10 11.95 -7.76 -0.36
CA GLU A 10 11.07 -7.68 0.81
C GLU A 10 11.65 -6.59 1.73
N VAL A 11 10.81 -5.66 2.15
CA VAL A 11 11.22 -4.50 2.94
C VAL A 11 10.22 -4.33 4.06
N ASP A 12 10.73 -4.18 5.27
CA ASP A 12 9.98 -3.83 6.46
C ASP A 12 9.16 -2.53 6.27
N GLU A 13 7.95 -2.52 6.81
CA GLU A 13 6.96 -1.47 6.63
C GLU A 13 7.44 -0.09 7.10
N ALA A 14 8.19 -0.05 8.22
CA ALA A 14 8.71 1.19 8.80
C ALA A 14 10.02 1.63 8.11
N VAL A 15 10.75 0.69 7.51
CA VAL A 15 11.97 0.98 6.74
C VAL A 15 11.64 1.49 5.34
N LEU A 16 10.55 1.02 4.72
CA LEU A 16 10.20 1.32 3.33
C LEU A 16 10.26 2.83 2.99
N PRO A 17 9.68 3.76 3.79
CA PRO A 17 9.79 5.21 3.54
C PRO A 17 11.23 5.73 3.39
N THR A 18 12.18 5.14 4.10
CA THR A 18 13.58 5.59 4.10
C THR A 18 14.36 5.16 2.85
N VAL A 19 13.94 4.07 2.21
CA VAL A 19 14.64 3.46 1.07
C VAL A 19 13.94 3.66 -0.26
N PHE A 20 12.63 3.94 -0.27
CA PHE A 20 11.80 3.97 -1.47
C PHE A 20 12.34 4.90 -2.56
N GLY A 21 12.65 6.15 -2.20
CA GLY A 21 13.19 7.15 -3.13
C GLY A 21 14.60 6.83 -3.64
N ARG A 22 15.38 6.04 -2.90
CA ARG A 22 16.73 5.59 -3.33
C ARG A 22 16.63 4.39 -4.28
N LEU A 23 15.71 3.46 -3.99
CA LEU A 23 15.46 2.28 -4.82
C LEU A 23 14.79 2.65 -6.15
N ARG A 24 13.96 3.69 -6.17
CA ARG A 24 13.15 4.12 -7.34
C ARG A 24 12.49 2.91 -8.02
N PRO A 25 11.69 2.12 -7.30
CA PRO A 25 11.20 0.86 -7.81
C PRO A 25 10.31 1.08 -9.05
N ARG A 26 10.32 0.10 -9.96
CA ARG A 26 9.39 0.09 -11.10
C ARG A 26 7.97 -0.26 -10.66
N ALA A 27 7.85 -1.11 -9.66
CA ALA A 27 6.60 -1.49 -9.03
C ALA A 27 6.80 -1.67 -7.52
N ALA A 28 5.78 -1.33 -6.75
CA ALA A 28 5.72 -1.56 -5.30
C ALA A 28 4.42 -2.30 -4.99
N VAL A 29 4.54 -3.43 -4.27
CA VAL A 29 3.41 -4.29 -3.93
C VAL A 29 3.13 -4.12 -2.45
N PHE A 30 1.90 -3.72 -2.12
CA PHE A 30 1.42 -3.58 -0.76
C PHE A 30 0.39 -4.67 -0.54
N LEU A 31 0.71 -5.56 0.41
CA LEU A 31 -0.14 -6.71 0.72
C LEU A 31 -1.25 -6.30 1.67
N ASN A 32 -0.96 -6.30 2.96
CA ASN A 32 -1.94 -6.00 4.00
C ASN A 32 -1.23 -5.20 5.11
N LEU A 33 -1.99 -4.49 5.94
CA LEU A 33 -1.47 -3.80 7.11
C LEU A 33 -2.38 -4.08 8.32
N PHE A 34 -1.95 -4.98 9.20
CA PHE A 34 -2.70 -5.45 10.37
C PHE A 34 -1.95 -5.22 11.67
N ARG A 35 -2.66 -5.26 12.80
CA ARG A 35 -2.06 -5.00 14.11
C ARG A 35 -1.32 -6.23 14.58
N ASP A 36 -0.06 -6.02 14.92
CA ASP A 36 0.67 -6.94 15.75
C ASP A 36 0.14 -6.83 17.20
N GLN A 37 0.23 -7.91 17.98
CA GLN A 37 -0.36 -7.98 19.32
C GLN A 37 0.37 -7.10 20.38
N LEU A 38 1.47 -6.43 20.00
CA LEU A 38 2.30 -5.59 20.88
C LEU A 38 2.12 -4.08 20.59
N ASP A 39 1.67 -3.69 19.41
CA ASP A 39 1.51 -2.30 19.00
C ASP A 39 0.15 -1.70 19.39
N ARG A 40 0.05 -1.33 20.66
CA ARG A 40 -1.12 -0.65 21.22
C ARG A 40 -1.14 0.84 20.83
N TYR A 41 -1.95 1.15 19.81
CA TYR A 41 -2.44 2.48 19.41
C TYR A 41 -1.37 3.43 18.84
N GLY A 42 -1.29 3.50 17.50
CA GLY A 42 -0.61 4.58 16.77
C GLY A 42 0.32 4.11 15.65
N GLU A 43 0.78 2.86 15.70
CA GLU A 43 1.83 2.37 14.78
C GLU A 43 1.30 2.17 13.36
N ILE A 44 0.14 1.53 13.17
CA ILE A 44 -0.45 1.30 11.83
C ILE A 44 -0.75 2.58 11.08
N ASP A 45 -1.44 3.52 11.73
CA ASP A 45 -1.81 4.78 11.09
C ASP A 45 -0.54 5.54 10.70
N SER A 46 0.49 5.52 11.57
CA SER A 46 1.79 6.12 11.29
C SER A 46 2.52 5.44 10.12
N VAL A 47 2.44 4.11 10.01
CA VAL A 47 3.00 3.34 8.88
C VAL A 47 2.28 3.71 7.58
N ALA A 48 0.94 3.72 7.58
CA ALA A 48 0.14 4.08 6.42
C ALA A 48 0.38 5.54 5.97
N GLU A 49 0.44 6.48 6.91
CA GLU A 49 0.79 7.88 6.65
C GLU A 49 2.22 8.00 6.11
N GLY A 50 3.16 7.24 6.67
CA GLY A 50 4.54 7.17 6.18
C GLY A 50 4.64 6.65 4.75
N TRP A 51 3.84 5.63 4.41
CA TRP A 51 3.73 5.10 3.05
C TRP A 51 3.15 6.12 2.08
N ALA A 52 2.08 6.83 2.44
CA ALA A 52 1.51 7.88 1.61
C ALA A 52 2.52 9.02 1.39
N ALA A 53 3.18 9.47 2.47
CA ALA A 53 4.14 10.57 2.43
C ALA A 53 5.44 10.26 1.65
N MET A 54 5.84 8.99 1.56
CA MET A 54 7.03 8.61 0.77
C MET A 54 6.77 8.55 -0.73
N LEU A 55 5.50 8.50 -1.17
CA LEU A 55 5.17 8.42 -2.59
C LEU A 55 5.65 9.68 -3.30
N PRO A 56 6.29 9.57 -4.48
CA PRO A 56 6.72 10.73 -5.23
C PRO A 56 5.51 11.61 -5.61
N ALA A 57 5.74 12.90 -5.79
CA ALA A 57 4.70 13.80 -6.28
C ALA A 57 4.22 13.39 -7.68
N LYS A 58 2.91 13.53 -7.94
CA LYS A 58 2.28 13.20 -9.23
C LYS A 58 2.98 13.91 -10.39
N PRO A 59 3.29 13.20 -11.50
CA PRO A 59 3.80 13.82 -12.72
C PRO A 59 2.89 14.96 -13.19
N GLY A 60 3.48 16.10 -13.54
CA GLY A 60 2.74 17.29 -13.97
C GLY A 60 2.24 18.21 -12.85
N SER A 61 2.43 17.86 -11.57
CA SER A 61 2.30 18.81 -10.46
C SER A 61 3.50 19.77 -10.40
N GLU A 62 3.36 20.90 -9.68
CA GLU A 62 4.41 21.93 -9.55
C GLU A 62 5.77 21.36 -9.11
N ASN A 63 5.76 20.29 -8.32
CA ASN A 63 6.95 19.58 -7.83
C ASN A 63 7.02 18.12 -8.35
N GLY A 64 6.46 17.85 -9.54
CA GLY A 64 6.31 16.49 -10.07
C GLY A 64 7.64 15.73 -10.17
N ALA A 65 7.65 14.49 -9.69
CA ALA A 65 8.84 13.66 -9.72
C ALA A 65 9.12 13.11 -11.13
N SER A 66 10.39 12.88 -11.44
CA SER A 66 10.82 12.24 -12.71
C SER A 66 10.55 10.73 -12.77
N TRP A 67 9.95 10.15 -11.72
CA TRP A 67 9.67 8.72 -11.62
C TRP A 67 8.32 8.52 -10.93
N ALA A 68 7.56 7.54 -11.44
CA ALA A 68 6.30 7.13 -10.86
C ALA A 68 6.24 5.58 -10.85
N PRO A 69 6.29 4.93 -9.68
CA PRO A 69 6.14 3.48 -9.58
C PRO A 69 4.71 3.06 -9.96
N THR A 70 4.56 1.83 -10.46
CA THR A 70 3.24 1.17 -10.45
C THR A 70 2.96 0.68 -9.03
N LEU A 71 1.84 1.08 -8.44
CA LEU A 71 1.40 0.54 -7.16
C LEU A 71 0.53 -0.70 -7.41
N VAL A 72 0.83 -1.79 -6.72
CA VAL A 72 0.01 -3.00 -6.70
C VAL A 72 -0.60 -3.10 -5.31
N LEU A 73 -1.91 -2.91 -5.20
CA LEU A 73 -2.60 -2.70 -3.94
C LEU A 73 -3.66 -3.78 -3.72
N ASN A 74 -3.76 -4.25 -2.48
CA ASN A 74 -4.86 -5.09 -2.05
C ASN A 74 -6.14 -4.26 -1.90
N ALA A 75 -7.18 -4.62 -2.65
CA ALA A 75 -8.49 -3.98 -2.59
C ALA A 75 -9.28 -4.38 -1.33
N ASP A 76 -8.93 -5.51 -0.72
CA ASP A 76 -9.63 -6.07 0.45
C ASP A 76 -9.12 -5.48 1.79
N ASP A 77 -8.02 -4.73 1.75
CA ASP A 77 -7.46 -4.02 2.91
C ASP A 77 -7.65 -2.50 2.74
N PRO A 78 -8.61 -1.89 3.45
CA PRO A 78 -8.85 -0.44 3.40
C PRO A 78 -7.63 0.45 3.67
N SER A 79 -6.69 0.03 4.53
CA SER A 79 -5.49 0.83 4.85
C SER A 79 -4.54 0.88 3.65
N VAL A 80 -4.39 -0.25 2.96
CA VAL A 80 -3.60 -0.36 1.74
C VAL A 80 -4.31 0.31 0.56
N ALA A 81 -5.62 0.10 0.40
CA ALA A 81 -6.39 0.62 -0.73
C ALA A 81 -6.38 2.16 -0.78
N GLN A 82 -6.32 2.82 0.39
CA GLN A 82 -6.27 4.27 0.49
C GLN A 82 -5.02 4.89 -0.16
N LEU A 83 -3.91 4.15 -0.30
CA LEU A 83 -2.70 4.64 -0.99
C LEU A 83 -2.96 5.00 -2.46
N ALA A 84 -4.04 4.52 -3.06
CA ALA A 84 -4.41 4.88 -4.43
C ALA A 84 -4.71 6.38 -4.59
N GLU A 85 -5.14 7.08 -3.54
CA GLU A 85 -5.42 8.52 -3.56
C GLU A 85 -4.15 9.33 -3.87
N ASP A 86 -3.03 8.91 -3.29
CA ASP A 86 -1.71 9.53 -3.40
C ASP A 86 -0.85 8.90 -4.51
N ALA A 87 -1.39 7.94 -5.27
CA ALA A 87 -0.65 7.22 -6.29
C ALA A 87 -0.05 8.18 -7.35
N PRO A 88 1.27 8.15 -7.56
CA PRO A 88 1.94 8.99 -8.55
C PRO A 88 1.74 8.51 -9.99
N GLY A 89 1.27 7.27 -10.18
CA GLY A 89 1.23 6.62 -11.46
C GLY A 89 0.14 5.56 -11.53
N ARG A 90 0.42 4.48 -12.27
CA ARG A 90 -0.54 3.39 -12.45
C ARG A 90 -0.80 2.67 -11.12
N VAL A 91 -2.07 2.38 -10.85
CA VAL A 91 -2.50 1.46 -9.80
C VAL A 91 -2.99 0.17 -10.44
N VAL A 92 -2.62 -0.97 -9.86
CA VAL A 92 -3.11 -2.31 -10.17
C VAL A 92 -3.68 -2.90 -8.90
N TRP A 93 -4.89 -3.45 -9.00
CA TRP A 93 -5.59 -4.02 -7.86
C TRP A 93 -5.49 -5.54 -7.86
N PHE A 94 -5.42 -6.12 -6.67
CA PHE A 94 -5.71 -7.53 -6.45
C PHE A 94 -6.63 -7.65 -5.24
N GLY A 95 -7.37 -8.75 -5.17
CA GLY A 95 -8.32 -9.04 -4.09
C GLY A 95 -9.12 -10.30 -4.41
N ILE A 96 -10.04 -10.66 -3.53
CA ILE A 96 -10.92 -11.81 -3.67
C ILE A 96 -12.24 -11.36 -4.28
N ASP A 97 -12.48 -11.74 -5.54
CA ASP A 97 -13.73 -11.51 -6.27
C ASP A 97 -14.58 -12.79 -6.28
N ASP A 98 -14.90 -13.30 -5.10
CA ASP A 98 -15.73 -14.50 -4.92
C ASP A 98 -16.65 -14.34 -3.70
N GLU A 99 -17.91 -14.01 -3.95
CA GLU A 99 -18.92 -13.83 -2.91
C GLU A 99 -19.23 -15.14 -2.16
N SER A 100 -18.95 -16.31 -2.72
CA SER A 100 -19.27 -17.60 -2.09
C SER A 100 -18.40 -17.88 -0.86
N VAL A 101 -17.25 -17.22 -0.75
CA VAL A 101 -16.34 -17.30 0.40
C VAL A 101 -16.48 -16.11 1.34
N ALA A 102 -17.39 -15.17 1.05
CA ALA A 102 -17.61 -14.02 1.90
C ALA A 102 -18.13 -14.45 3.28
N LEU A 103 -17.53 -13.90 4.33
CA LEU A 103 -18.05 -14.08 5.67
C LEU A 103 -19.41 -13.36 5.80
N PRO A 104 -20.39 -13.93 6.52
CA PRO A 104 -21.73 -13.35 6.66
C PRO A 104 -21.76 -12.01 7.40
N GLY A 105 -20.62 -11.53 7.90
CA GLY A 105 -20.41 -10.20 8.44
C GLY A 105 -18.93 -9.98 8.78
N GLY A 106 -18.54 -8.73 9.04
CA GLY A 106 -17.17 -8.41 9.46
C GLY A 106 -16.84 -9.00 10.83
N GLU A 107 -15.74 -9.75 10.93
CA GLU A 107 -15.31 -10.32 12.20
C GLU A 107 -15.02 -9.22 13.24
N HIS A 108 -15.49 -9.44 14.48
CA HIS A 108 -15.27 -8.53 15.61
C HIS A 108 -13.79 -8.33 15.99
N ALA A 109 -12.86 -9.05 15.34
CA ALA A 109 -11.42 -8.93 15.49
C ALA A 109 -10.70 -8.38 14.23
N SER A 110 -11.41 -8.04 13.15
CA SER A 110 -10.76 -7.47 11.95
C SER A 110 -10.12 -6.11 12.25
N ASP A 111 -8.90 -5.87 11.77
CA ASP A 111 -8.19 -4.60 11.99
C ASP A 111 -8.53 -3.54 10.94
N ALA A 112 -9.08 -3.95 9.80
CA ALA A 112 -9.36 -3.09 8.66
C ALA A 112 -10.88 -2.90 8.45
N ARG A 113 -11.58 -2.43 9.49
CA ARG A 113 -13.06 -2.32 9.51
C ARG A 113 -13.64 -1.04 8.93
N PHE A 114 -12.78 -0.09 8.55
CA PHE A 114 -13.24 1.25 8.22
C PHE A 114 -12.55 1.73 6.94
N CYS A 115 -13.32 1.80 5.88
CA CYS A 115 -12.91 2.46 4.65
C CYS A 115 -13.39 3.92 4.63
N ARG A 116 -12.63 4.83 4.02
CA ARG A 116 -13.04 6.23 3.83
C ARG A 116 -14.32 6.39 3.02
N CYS A 117 -14.71 5.39 2.22
CA CYS A 117 -16.00 5.38 1.53
C CYS A 117 -17.20 5.14 2.47
N GLY A 118 -16.96 4.86 3.75
CA GLY A 118 -17.99 4.60 4.76
C GLY A 118 -18.45 3.15 4.85
N ALA A 119 -17.92 2.27 4.01
CA ALA A 119 -18.14 0.83 4.13
C ALA A 119 -17.42 0.25 5.37
N ARG A 120 -18.03 -0.81 5.92
CA ARG A 120 -17.54 -1.61 7.04
C ARG A 120 -17.33 -3.05 6.62
#